data_AF-A0A1V2AUW2-F1
#
_entry.id   AF-A0A1V2AUW2-F1
#
_cell.length_a   1.000
_cell.length_b   1.000
_cell.length_c   1.000
_cell.angle_alpha   90.00
_cell.angle_beta   90.00
_cell.angle_gamma   90.00
#
_symmetry.space_group_name_H-M   'P 1'
#
loop_
_entity.id
_entity.type
_entity.pdbx_description
1 polymer ?
#
loop_
_entity_poly.entity_id
_entity_poly.type
_entity_poly.pdbx_seq_one_letter_code
_entity_poly.pdbx_strand_id
1 'polypeptide(L)' 'MTFKGTIQTKYSGVNNGQVCEKTGTYHFLVKGERKYWRLQEMDNCEGNNVVDYVDIFIKGSCLHF' A
#
# COMPACT_ATOMS: atom_id res chain seq x y z
N MET A 1 -2.79 -5.56 10.17
CA MET A 1 -2.58 -6.82 9.42
C MET A 1 -1.17 -6.89 8.92
N THR A 2 -0.68 -8.13 8.83
CA THR A 2 0.59 -8.43 8.19
C THR A 2 0.33 -9.16 6.88
N PHE A 3 0.96 -8.69 5.79
CA PHE A 3 0.89 -9.31 4.47
C PHE A 3 2.29 -9.81 4.09
N LYS A 4 2.43 -11.10 3.75
CA LYS A 4 3.68 -11.64 3.21
C LYS A 4 3.47 -11.96 1.74
N GLY A 5 4.21 -11.27 0.87
CA GLY A 5 4.06 -11.43 -0.57
C GLY A 5 4.73 -10.31 -1.33
N THR A 6 4.26 -10.11 -2.56
CA THR A 6 4.83 -9.15 -3.50
C THR A 6 3.83 -8.03 -3.76
N ILE A 7 4.29 -6.78 -3.69
CA ILE A 7 3.55 -5.59 -4.10
C ILE A 7 4.23 -5.05 -5.37
N GLN A 8 3.45 -4.89 -6.44
CA GLN A 8 3.89 -4.32 -7.71
C GLN A 8 3.10 -3.04 -7.99
N THR A 9 3.80 -1.93 -8.21
CA THR A 9 3.23 -0.65 -8.63
C THR A 9 3.86 -0.22 -9.95
N LYS A 10 3.06 0.44 -10.81
CA LYS A 10 3.55 1.00 -12.07
C LYS A 10 2.81 2.29 -12.38
N TYR A 11 3.57 3.37 -12.54
CA TYR A 11 3.09 4.65 -13.00
C TYR A 11 4.07 5.21 -14.01
N SER A 12 3.59 5.73 -15.14
CA SER A 12 4.46 6.13 -16.26
C SER A 12 5.42 7.27 -15.93
N GLY A 13 5.08 8.11 -14.94
CA GLY A 13 5.89 9.26 -14.51
C GLY A 13 6.82 8.98 -13.34
N VAL A 14 6.88 7.76 -12.82
CA VAL A 14 7.70 7.37 -11.66
C VAL A 14 8.56 6.16 -12.01
N ASN A 15 9.75 6.05 -11.43
CA ASN A 15 10.67 4.93 -11.65
C ASN A 15 10.95 4.66 -13.14
N ASN A 16 11.15 5.71 -13.94
CA ASN A 16 11.32 5.63 -15.40
C ASN A 16 10.21 4.85 -16.13
N GLY A 17 8.99 4.82 -15.57
CA GLY A 17 7.86 4.04 -16.09
C GLY A 17 8.02 2.52 -15.93
N GLN A 18 9.03 2.05 -15.21
CA GLN A 18 9.27 0.63 -14.90
C GLN A 18 8.43 0.18 -13.70
N VAL A 19 8.18 -1.12 -13.61
CA VAL A 19 7.49 -1.71 -12.45
C VAL A 19 8.38 -1.57 -11.22
N CYS A 20 7.84 -1.06 -10.13
CA CYS A 20 8.45 -1.18 -8.81
C CYS A 20 7.90 -2.43 -8.14
N GLU A 21 8.75 -3.45 -8.00
CA GLU A 21 8.41 -4.73 -7.38
C GLU A 21 9.10 -4.86 -6.03
N LYS A 22 8.33 -5.15 -4.98
CA LYS A 22 8.86 -5.32 -3.64
C LYS A 22 8.28 -6.60 -3.02
N THR A 23 9.14 -7.57 -2.69
CA THR A 23 8.74 -8.82 -2.01
C THR A 23 9.18 -8.78 -0.55
N GLY A 24 8.27 -9.06 0.38
CA GLY A 24 8.59 -9.01 1.79
C GLY A 24 7.41 -9.27 2.72
N THR A 25 7.57 -8.81 3.96
CA THR A 25 6.52 -8.79 4.99
C THR A 25 6.16 -7.35 5.28
N TYR A 26 4.88 -7.01 5.11
CA TYR A 26 4.35 -5.65 5.12
C TYR A 26 3.29 -5.47 6.19
N HIS A 27 3.21 -4.25 6.71
CA HIS A 27 2.26 -3.89 7.76
C HIS A 27 1.20 -2.94 7.23
N PHE A 28 -0.06 -3.36 7.34
CA PHE A 28 -1.22 -2.54 7.05
C PHE A 28 -1.91 -2.17 8.36
N LEU A 29 -2.02 -0.87 8.65
CA LEU A 29 -2.61 -0.36 9.89
C LEU A 29 -3.78 0.59 9.60
N VAL A 30 -4.78 0.57 10.48
CA VAL A 30 -5.78 1.64 10.60
C VAL A 30 -5.32 2.60 11.69
N LYS A 31 -5.28 3.89 11.39
CA LYS A 31 -4.93 4.94 12.36
C LYS A 31 -6.04 6.01 12.36
N GLY A 32 -6.51 6.38 13.55
CA GLY A 32 -7.60 7.35 13.71
C GLY A 32 -8.91 6.84 13.10
N GLU A 33 -9.68 7.74 12.48
CA GLU A 33 -11.00 7.46 11.91
C GLU A 33 -10.98 6.91 10.47
N ARG A 34 -9.82 6.45 10.00
CA ARG A 34 -9.67 5.96 8.62
C ARG A 34 -10.50 4.69 8.39
N LYS A 35 -11.19 4.63 7.25
CA LYS A 35 -11.96 3.45 6.80
C LYS A 35 -11.16 2.49 5.91
N TYR A 36 -9.84 2.64 5.89
CA TYR A 36 -8.92 1.86 5.07
C TYR A 36 -7.67 1.52 5.88
N TRP A 37 -7.02 0.42 5.49
CA TRP A 37 -5.77 -0.03 6.08
C TRP A 37 -4.63 0.45 5.19
N ARG A 38 -3.69 1.21 5.75
CA ARG A 38 -2.58 1.81 4.99
C ARG A 38 -1.30 1.02 5.20
N LEU A 39 -0.58 0.74 4.11
CA LEU A 39 0.79 0.22 4.15
C LEU A 39 1.71 1.15 4.94
N GLN A 40 2.50 0.62 5.86
CA GLN A 40 3.42 1.41 6.69
C GLN A 40 4.80 1.56 6.06
N GLU A 41 5.22 0.60 5.23
CA GLU A 41 6.46 0.64 4.44
C GLU A 41 6.28 1.60 3.23
N MET A 42 6.15 2.89 3.54
CA MET A 42 5.95 3.99 2.59
C MET A 42 7.23 4.25 1.78
N ASP A 43 7.44 3.45 0.76
CA ASP A 43 8.64 3.48 -0.07
C ASP A 43 8.32 3.26 -1.56
N ASN A 44 9.20 3.72 -2.45
CA ASN A 44 9.12 3.52 -3.90
C ASN A 44 10.54 3.31 -4.46
N CYS A 45 10.65 2.55 -5.55
CA CYS A 45 11.91 2.22 -6.21
C CYS A 45 12.65 3.42 -6.83
N GLU A 46 11.96 4.56 -7.05
CA GLU A 46 12.58 5.79 -7.56
C GLU A 46 13.49 6.47 -6.53
N GLY A 47 13.21 6.30 -5.23
CA GLY A 47 13.89 7.05 -4.16
C GLY A 47 13.46 8.52 -4.10
N ASN A 48 14.37 9.40 -3.66
CA ASN A 48 14.16 10.86 -3.57
C ASN A 48 12.89 11.31 -2.82
N ASN A 49 12.48 10.57 -1.78
CA ASN A 49 11.26 10.80 -1.00
C ASN A 49 9.94 10.61 -1.77
N VAL A 50 9.96 9.94 -2.93
CA VAL A 50 8.74 9.43 -3.59
C VAL A 50 8.24 8.22 -2.81
N VAL A 51 6.93 8.17 -2.53
CA VAL A 51 6.31 7.08 -1.76
C VAL A 51 5.05 6.57 -2.41
N ASP A 52 4.84 5.26 -2.39
CA ASP A 52 3.59 4.64 -2.81
C ASP A 52 2.62 4.53 -1.64
N TYR A 53 1.52 5.27 -1.71
CA TYR A 53 0.40 5.07 -0.80
C TYR A 53 -0.46 3.90 -1.26
N VAL A 54 -0.35 2.77 -0.55
CA VAL A 54 -1.20 1.59 -0.77
C VAL A 54 -2.22 1.49 0.36
N ASP A 55 -3.48 1.77 0.04
CA ASP A 55 -4.62 1.69 0.95
C ASP A 55 -5.56 0.55 0.54
N ILE A 56 -5.92 -0.31 1.50
CA ILE A 56 -6.91 -1.35 1.32
C ILE A 56 -8.22 -0.88 1.95
N PHE A 57 -9.20 -0.57 1.11
CA PHE A 57 -10.55 -0.26 1.55
C PHE A 57 -11.36 -1.55 1.72
N ILE A 58 -11.82 -1.82 2.95
CA ILE A 58 -12.68 -2.97 3.22
C ILE A 58 -14.13 -2.51 3.03
N LYS A 59 -14.75 -2.93 1.93
CA LYS A 59 -16.17 -2.65 1.69
C LYS A 59 -17.03 -3.65 2.45
N GLY A 60 -17.53 -3.23 3.62
CA GLY A 60 -18.66 -3.85 4.31
C GLY A 60 -18.35 -4.41 5.68
N SER A 61 -18.92 -3.79 6.71
CA SER A 61 -19.74 -4.55 7.65
C SER A 61 -21.18 -4.38 7.19
N CYS A 62 -21.73 -5.38 6.48
CA CYS A 62 -23.18 -5.58 6.53
C CYS A 62 -23.47 -6.08 7.96
N LEU A 63 -23.54 -5.16 8.92
CA LEU A 63 -24.20 -5.40 10.19
C LEU A 63 -25.68 -5.15 9.92
N HIS A 64 -26.40 -6.21 9.56
CA HIS A 64 -27.82 -6.26 9.87
C HIS A 64 -27.93 -6.34 11.40
N PHE A 65 -28.47 -5.29 12.02
CA PHE A 65 -29.06 -5.37 13.34
C PHE A 65 -30.50 -5.87 13.22
#